data_AF-A0A844ZNT8-F1
#
_entry.id   AF-A0A844ZNT8-F1
#
_cell.length_a   1.000
_cell.length_b   1.000
_cell.length_c   1.000
_cell.angle_alpha   90.00
_cell.angle_beta   90.00
_cell.angle_gamma   90.00
#
_symmetry.space_group_name_H-M   'P 1'
#
loop_
_entity.id
_entity.type
_entity.pdbx_description
1 polymer ?
#
loop_
_entity_poly.entity_id
_entity_poly.type
_entity_poly.pdbx_seq_one_letter_code
_entity_poly.pdbx_strand_id
1 'polypeptide(L)'
;MKRIILLPAMLSLASAAAAQDFEPADIEARMAAASQAQQRAALIAEQLSAPDSSQQMQPAQIEAIAEIREYIAAQPDDACDAVAFQPVVLPQEADGRTPVYLVNTSGKERSFALGENFRVMIGPNDEIGPVEPLTQGCETIEWDPDNPELGLSVFVTRYDMGRNPSEIHFLASSRLPMSMGVITGDLIWPMAGGFTAGPVPAAEAGY
;
A
#
# COMPACT_ATOMS: atom_id res chain seq x y z
N MET A 1 -51.39 -45.78 -28.43
CA MET A 1 -50.19 -45.03 -28.82
C MET A 1 -50.25 -43.61 -28.26
N LYS A 2 -49.43 -43.29 -27.26
CA LYS A 2 -48.94 -41.95 -26.91
C LYS A 2 -47.74 -42.15 -25.97
N ARG A 3 -46.55 -41.80 -26.44
CA ARG A 3 -45.27 -41.90 -25.72
C ARG A 3 -45.19 -40.77 -24.71
N ILE A 4 -44.91 -41.07 -23.44
CA ILE A 4 -44.47 -40.09 -22.44
C ILE A 4 -43.04 -40.48 -22.07
N ILE A 5 -42.11 -39.59 -22.41
CA ILE A 5 -40.70 -39.66 -22.09
C ILE A 5 -40.53 -38.95 -20.75
N LEU A 6 -40.11 -39.68 -19.71
CA LEU A 6 -39.64 -39.12 -18.44
C LEU A 6 -38.12 -38.97 -18.54
N LEU A 7 -37.64 -37.72 -18.62
CA LEU A 7 -36.22 -37.40 -18.48
C LEU A 7 -35.79 -37.49 -17.00
N PRO A 8 -34.54 -37.91 -16.73
CA PRO A 8 -34.00 -38.00 -15.38
C PRO A 8 -33.75 -36.61 -14.79
N ALA A 9 -34.15 -36.41 -13.55
CA ALA A 9 -33.70 -35.30 -12.72
C ALA A 9 -32.21 -35.51 -12.42
N MET A 10 -31.33 -34.89 -13.20
CA MET A 10 -29.95 -34.65 -12.79
C MET A 10 -29.97 -33.51 -11.77
N LEU A 11 -29.91 -33.84 -10.48
CA LEU A 11 -29.43 -32.88 -9.49
C LEU A 11 -27.97 -32.60 -9.82
N SER A 12 -27.70 -31.47 -10.45
CA SER A 12 -26.36 -30.91 -10.50
C SER A 12 -25.95 -30.53 -9.08
N LEU A 13 -24.89 -31.17 -8.60
CA LEU A 13 -24.08 -30.73 -7.47
C LEU A 13 -23.76 -29.24 -7.67
N ALA A 14 -24.29 -28.36 -6.83
CA ALA A 14 -23.72 -27.04 -6.67
C ALA A 14 -22.38 -27.24 -5.95
N SER A 15 -21.29 -27.18 -6.70
CA SER A 15 -19.94 -27.23 -6.17
C SER A 15 -19.74 -26.13 -5.14
N ALA A 16 -19.48 -26.52 -3.89
CA ALA A 16 -18.75 -25.70 -2.94
C ALA A 16 -17.31 -25.59 -3.44
N ALA A 17 -17.07 -24.70 -4.41
CA ALA A 17 -15.77 -24.50 -5.02
C ALA A 17 -15.49 -22.99 -5.09
N ALA A 18 -15.23 -22.38 -3.94
CA ALA A 18 -14.48 -21.13 -3.80
C ALA A 18 -14.17 -20.83 -2.32
N ALA A 19 -13.87 -21.84 -1.49
CA ALA A 19 -13.00 -21.60 -0.35
C ALA A 19 -11.61 -21.95 -0.87
N GLN A 20 -10.92 -20.98 -1.46
CA GLN A 20 -9.50 -21.15 -1.72
C GLN A 20 -8.85 -21.23 -0.33
N ASP A 21 -8.42 -22.43 0.05
CA ASP A 21 -7.68 -22.67 1.27
C ASP A 21 -6.38 -21.86 1.21
N PHE A 22 -6.40 -20.65 1.76
CA PHE A 22 -5.16 -19.94 2.07
C PHE A 22 -4.41 -20.78 3.10
N GLU A 23 -3.28 -21.36 2.69
CA GLU A 23 -2.49 -22.15 3.63
C GLU A 23 -2.09 -21.26 4.83
N PRO A 24 -2.29 -21.71 6.08
CA PRO A 24 -1.99 -20.91 7.27
C PRO A 24 -0.57 -20.32 7.29
N ALA A 25 0.41 -21.04 6.73
CA ALA A 25 1.79 -20.60 6.61
C ALA A 25 1.95 -19.38 5.67
N ASP A 26 1.11 -19.26 4.64
CA ASP A 26 1.11 -18.11 3.75
C ASP A 26 0.58 -16.85 4.45
N ILE A 27 -0.48 -16.99 5.24
CA ILE A 27 -1.04 -15.88 6.02
C ILE A 27 -0.02 -15.41 7.07
N GLU A 28 0.66 -16.33 7.75
CA GLU A 28 1.70 -15.98 8.72
C GLU A 28 2.84 -15.17 8.07
N ALA A 29 3.34 -15.61 6.91
CA ALA A 29 4.37 -14.90 6.17
C ALA A 29 3.91 -13.49 5.73
N ARG A 30 2.68 -13.37 5.25
CA ARG A 30 2.08 -12.08 4.84
C ARG A 30 1.88 -11.14 6.03
N MET A 31 1.46 -11.67 7.18
CA MET A 31 1.33 -10.91 8.43
C MET A 31 2.69 -10.41 8.93
N ALA A 32 3.73 -11.23 8.84
CA ALA A 32 5.10 -10.83 9.19
C ALA A 32 5.60 -9.70 8.28
N ALA A 33 5.38 -9.80 6.96
CA ALA A 33 5.71 -8.74 6.01
C ALA A 33 4.91 -7.44 6.26
N ALA A 34 3.61 -7.56 6.57
CA ALA A 34 2.77 -6.44 6.94
C ALA A 34 3.25 -5.74 8.22
N SER A 35 3.69 -6.52 9.22
CA SER A 35 4.26 -5.97 10.45
C SER A 35 5.56 -5.17 10.20
N GLN A 36 6.43 -5.64 9.31
CA GLN A 36 7.62 -4.89 8.91
C GLN A 36 7.26 -3.60 8.16
N ALA A 37 6.30 -3.66 7.24
CA ALA A 37 5.78 -2.49 6.53
C ALA A 37 5.17 -1.46 7.50
N GLN A 38 4.44 -1.92 8.51
CA GLN A 38 3.90 -1.09 9.59
C GLN A 38 4.99 -0.37 10.37
N GLN A 39 6.07 -1.08 10.76
CA GLN A 39 7.19 -0.49 11.49
C GLN A 39 7.90 0.59 10.64
N ARG A 40 8.13 0.32 9.35
CA ARG A 40 8.71 1.32 8.44
C ARG A 40 7.81 2.53 8.27
N ALA A 41 6.49 2.33 8.15
CA ALA A 41 5.54 3.43 8.06
C ALA A 41 5.55 4.34 9.29
N ALA A 42 5.72 3.78 10.49
CA ALA A 42 5.87 4.57 11.72
C ALA A 42 7.12 5.45 11.68
N LEU A 43 8.26 4.92 11.22
CA LEU A 43 9.50 5.69 11.04
C LEU A 43 9.34 6.78 9.98
N ILE A 44 8.66 6.48 8.86
CA ILE A 44 8.36 7.47 7.83
C ILE A 44 7.51 8.60 8.43
N ALA A 45 6.45 8.27 9.19
CA ALA A 45 5.59 9.25 9.83
C ALA A 45 6.34 10.16 10.81
N GLU A 46 7.27 9.59 11.59
CA GLU A 46 8.15 10.32 12.50
C GLU A 46 9.04 11.31 11.73
N GLN A 47 9.73 10.86 10.68
CA GLN A 47 10.61 11.71 9.86
C GLN A 47 9.86 12.83 9.12
N LEU A 48 8.63 12.55 8.67
CA LEU A 48 7.77 13.55 8.03
C LEU A 48 7.27 14.61 9.03
N SER A 49 7.22 14.29 10.32
CA SER A 49 6.77 15.20 11.38
C SER A 49 7.93 15.97 12.02
N ALA A 50 9.18 15.56 11.77
CA ALA A 50 10.37 16.20 12.32
C ALA A 50 10.60 17.56 11.65
N PRO A 51 10.65 18.67 12.42
CA PRO A 51 11.10 19.94 11.88
C PRO A 51 12.58 19.80 11.51
N ASP A 52 12.92 20.04 10.25
CA ASP A 52 14.31 20.15 9.73
C ASP A 52 15.04 18.86 9.31
N SER A 53 14.33 17.79 8.92
CA SER A 53 14.94 16.55 8.40
C SER A 53 15.74 16.70 7.09
N SER A 54 15.69 17.86 6.43
CA SER A 54 16.38 18.13 5.16
C SER A 54 17.83 18.60 5.30
N GLN A 55 18.33 18.92 6.50
CA GLN A 55 19.61 19.64 6.62
C GLN A 55 20.88 18.78 6.70
N GLN A 56 20.82 17.45 6.73
CA GLN A 56 22.02 16.60 6.77
C GLN A 56 21.90 15.33 5.92
N MET A 57 21.48 15.48 4.65
CA MET A 57 21.55 14.35 3.72
C MET A 57 23.00 14.11 3.26
N GLN A 58 23.40 12.84 3.25
CA GLN A 58 24.67 12.41 2.68
C GLN A 58 24.62 12.43 1.14
N PRO A 59 25.77 12.53 0.44
CA PRO A 59 25.80 12.56 -1.02
C PRO A 59 25.02 11.43 -1.70
N ALA A 60 25.17 10.18 -1.22
CA ALA A 60 24.45 9.02 -1.75
C ALA A 60 22.92 9.13 -1.60
N GLN A 61 22.44 9.81 -0.54
CA GLN A 61 21.01 10.04 -0.32
C GLN A 61 20.46 11.07 -1.31
N ILE A 62 21.24 12.12 -1.59
CA ILE A 62 20.90 13.12 -2.60
C ILE A 62 20.84 12.47 -3.99
N GLU A 63 21.81 11.63 -4.32
CA GLU A 63 21.87 10.91 -5.59
C GLU A 63 20.72 9.91 -5.71
N ALA A 64 20.39 9.14 -4.66
CA ALA A 64 19.23 8.26 -4.67
C ALA A 64 17.91 9.01 -4.89
N ILE A 65 17.75 10.22 -4.32
CA ILE A 65 16.57 11.07 -4.59
C ILE A 65 16.55 11.54 -6.05
N ALA A 66 17.71 11.86 -6.63
CA ALA A 66 17.81 12.25 -8.03
C ALA A 66 17.42 11.09 -8.96
N GLU A 67 17.93 9.88 -8.70
CA GLU A 67 17.60 8.66 -9.43
C GLU A 67 16.09 8.38 -9.44
N ILE A 68 15.41 8.53 -8.28
CA ILE A 68 13.95 8.38 -8.23
C ILE A 68 13.26 9.44 -9.10
N ARG A 69 13.71 10.69 -9.05
CA ARG A 69 13.12 11.78 -9.85
C ARG A 69 13.31 11.57 -11.35
N GLU A 70 14.47 11.08 -11.76
CA GLU A 70 14.75 10.71 -13.15
C GLU A 70 13.88 9.53 -13.59
N TYR A 71 13.73 8.51 -12.74
CA TYR A 71 12.84 7.38 -12.98
C TYR A 71 11.38 7.83 -13.20
N ILE A 72 10.88 8.76 -12.37
CA ILE A 72 9.53 9.33 -12.52
C ILE A 72 9.42 10.12 -13.83
N ALA A 73 10.38 10.99 -14.13
CA ALA A 73 10.38 11.82 -15.34
C ALA A 73 10.47 11.01 -16.64
N ALA A 74 10.96 9.77 -16.58
CA ALA A 74 11.02 8.85 -17.71
C ALA A 74 9.72 8.06 -17.95
N GLN A 75 8.74 8.13 -17.04
CA GLN A 75 7.44 7.49 -17.23
C GLN A 75 6.62 8.25 -18.30
N PRO A 76 5.78 7.55 -19.10
CA PRO A 76 4.92 8.19 -20.10
C PRO A 76 3.92 9.17 -19.46
N ASP A 77 3.42 10.12 -20.25
CA ASP A 77 2.58 11.29 -19.88
C ASP A 77 1.25 10.98 -19.13
N ASP A 78 0.97 9.73 -18.77
CA ASP A 78 -0.08 9.34 -17.81
C ASP A 78 0.41 9.42 -16.35
N ALA A 79 1.62 9.97 -16.12
CA ALA A 79 2.10 10.31 -14.79
C ALA A 79 1.05 11.16 -14.07
N CYS A 80 0.81 10.83 -12.81
CA CYS A 80 -0.22 11.52 -12.06
C CYS A 80 0.11 13.00 -11.97
N ASP A 81 -0.90 13.84 -11.71
CA ASP A 81 -0.66 15.22 -11.28
C ASP A 81 -0.01 15.22 -9.87
N ALA A 82 1.17 14.60 -9.73
CA ALA A 82 1.97 14.60 -8.52
C ALA A 82 2.34 16.04 -8.22
N VAL A 83 1.73 16.57 -7.17
CA VAL A 83 1.82 18.01 -6.86
C VAL A 83 3.18 18.33 -6.26
N ALA A 84 3.71 17.43 -5.41
CA ALA A 84 5.06 17.51 -4.89
C ALA A 84 5.49 16.17 -4.26
N PHE A 85 6.79 15.99 -4.11
CA PHE A 85 7.38 14.85 -3.45
C PHE A 85 8.21 15.27 -2.23
N GLN A 86 8.03 14.58 -1.11
CA GLN A 86 8.82 14.77 0.10
C GLN A 86 9.82 13.62 0.26
N PRO A 87 11.15 13.91 0.24
CA PRO A 87 12.14 12.88 0.51
C PRO A 87 12.11 12.49 1.99
N VAL A 88 12.26 11.21 2.26
CA VAL A 88 12.37 10.67 3.63
C VAL A 88 13.51 9.66 3.66
N VAL A 89 14.48 9.88 4.54
CA VAL A 89 15.57 8.94 4.79
C VAL A 89 15.32 8.29 6.15
N LEU A 90 15.22 6.96 6.20
CA LEU A 90 15.10 6.27 7.49
C LEU A 90 16.48 5.87 8.02
N PRO A 91 16.58 5.51 9.32
CA PRO A 91 17.79 4.92 9.86
C PRO A 91 18.25 3.69 9.08
N GLN A 92 19.57 3.46 9.09
CA GLN A 92 20.19 2.29 8.49
C GLN A 92 19.64 1.00 9.12
N GLU A 93 19.29 0.03 8.28
CA GLU A 93 18.88 -1.31 8.68
C GLU A 93 20.07 -2.12 9.22
N ALA A 94 19.78 -3.23 9.90
CA ALA A 94 20.81 -4.07 10.54
C ALA A 94 21.83 -4.68 9.56
N ASP A 95 21.47 -4.76 8.27
CA ASP A 95 22.36 -5.24 7.21
C ASP A 95 23.22 -4.14 6.56
N GLY A 96 23.15 -2.92 7.09
CA GLY A 96 23.92 -1.78 6.60
C GLY A 96 23.25 -1.02 5.44
N ARG A 97 22.04 -1.38 5.02
CA ARG A 97 21.32 -0.66 3.96
C ARG A 97 20.52 0.50 4.54
N THR A 98 20.47 1.63 3.83
CA THR A 98 19.68 2.81 4.21
C THR A 98 18.53 2.98 3.22
N PRO A 99 17.26 2.87 3.65
CA PRO A 99 16.13 3.09 2.77
C PRO A 99 15.87 4.60 2.61
N VAL A 100 15.76 5.02 1.36
CA VAL A 100 15.40 6.38 0.96
C VAL A 100 14.09 6.33 0.22
N TYR A 101 13.16 7.16 0.64
CA TYR A 101 11.82 7.25 0.11
C TYR A 101 11.60 8.58 -0.60
N LEU A 102 10.76 8.52 -1.62
CA LEU A 102 10.14 9.71 -2.18
C LEU A 102 8.63 9.55 -2.02
N VAL A 103 8.08 10.24 -1.02
CA VAL A 103 6.66 10.14 -0.65
C VAL A 103 5.89 11.20 -1.41
N ASN A 104 4.86 10.79 -2.13
CA ASN A 104 3.98 11.70 -2.85
C ASN A 104 3.17 12.51 -1.84
N THR A 105 3.14 13.82 -2.05
CA THR A 105 2.29 14.73 -1.30
C THR A 105 1.24 15.25 -2.24
N SER A 106 -0.03 15.05 -1.89
CA SER A 106 -1.17 15.48 -2.70
C SER A 106 -1.27 17.00 -2.87
N GLY A 107 -0.54 17.78 -2.07
CA GLY A 107 -0.54 19.25 -2.09
C GLY A 107 -1.88 19.90 -1.69
N LYS A 108 -2.94 19.11 -1.50
CA LYS A 108 -4.25 19.55 -1.05
C LYS A 108 -4.44 19.22 0.42
N GLU A 109 -5.02 20.14 1.18
CA GLU A 109 -5.45 19.83 2.54
C GLU A 109 -6.44 18.65 2.54
N ARG A 110 -6.43 17.85 3.62
CA ARG A 110 -7.40 16.77 3.83
C ARG A 110 -7.43 15.73 2.69
N SER A 111 -6.25 15.45 2.18
CA SER A 111 -6.05 14.42 1.18
C SER A 111 -4.75 13.66 1.41
N PHE A 112 -4.67 12.46 0.84
CA PHE A 112 -3.48 11.63 0.85
C PHE A 112 -3.26 11.04 -0.55
N ALA A 113 -2.10 11.31 -1.16
CA ALA A 113 -1.73 10.71 -2.44
C ALA A 113 -1.27 9.27 -2.21
N LEU A 114 -2.16 8.31 -2.48
CA LEU A 114 -1.85 6.90 -2.32
C LEU A 114 -0.96 6.41 -3.46
N GLY A 115 -1.14 6.97 -4.66
CA GLY A 115 -0.36 6.69 -5.86
C GLY A 115 1.06 7.24 -5.87
N GLU A 116 1.91 6.66 -6.72
CA GLU A 116 3.27 7.11 -7.04
C GLU A 116 4.18 7.36 -5.84
N ASN A 117 4.36 6.37 -4.98
CA ASN A 117 5.36 6.44 -3.92
C ASN A 117 6.52 5.49 -4.23
N PHE A 118 7.74 5.89 -3.91
CA PHE A 118 8.95 5.17 -4.33
C PHE A 118 9.93 4.96 -3.18
N ARG A 119 10.76 3.94 -3.33
CA ARG A 119 11.87 3.62 -2.43
C ARG A 119 13.12 3.29 -3.25
N VAL A 120 14.28 3.62 -2.71
CA VAL A 120 15.59 3.12 -3.12
C VAL A 120 16.33 2.66 -1.87
N MET A 121 17.06 1.55 -1.97
CA MET A 121 17.97 1.10 -0.92
C MET A 121 19.39 1.55 -1.25
N ILE A 122 20.06 2.24 -0.32
CA ILE A 122 21.48 2.55 -0.42
C ILE A 122 22.26 1.49 0.36
N GLY A 123 23.20 0.82 -0.30
CA GLY A 123 24.08 -0.17 0.30
C GLY A 123 25.13 0.41 1.25
N PRO A 124 25.85 -0.45 2.01
CA PRO A 124 26.86 -0.02 2.98
C PRO A 124 28.08 0.68 2.37
N ASN A 125 28.26 0.61 1.06
CA ASN A 125 29.32 1.27 0.30
C ASN A 125 28.79 2.43 -0.56
N ASP A 126 27.67 3.03 -0.16
CA ASP A 126 26.98 4.08 -0.92
C ASP A 126 26.47 3.63 -2.31
N GLU A 127 26.36 2.31 -2.54
CA GLU A 127 25.78 1.75 -3.77
C GLU A 127 24.28 1.99 -3.81
N ILE A 128 23.79 2.62 -4.88
CA ILE A 128 22.37 2.93 -5.04
C ILE A 128 21.68 1.76 -5.73
N GLY A 129 20.73 1.14 -5.03
CA GLY A 129 19.89 0.07 -5.57
C GLY A 129 18.87 0.57 -6.59
N PRO A 130 18.11 -0.34 -7.21
CA PRO A 130 17.07 0.04 -8.16
C PRO A 130 15.95 0.86 -7.49
N VAL A 131 15.30 1.72 -8.27
CA VAL A 131 14.07 2.40 -7.87
C VAL A 131 12.93 1.39 -7.79
N GLU A 132 12.32 1.30 -6.61
CA GLU A 132 11.20 0.41 -6.31
C GLU A 132 9.92 1.24 -6.13
N PRO A 133 8.92 1.10 -7.02
CA PRO A 133 7.61 1.67 -6.77
C PRO A 133 6.91 0.91 -5.62
N LEU A 134 6.44 1.65 -4.61
CA LEU A 134 5.70 1.12 -3.45
C LEU A 134 4.19 1.12 -3.71
N THR A 135 3.73 2.09 -4.50
CA THR A 135 2.35 2.21 -5.00
C THR A 135 2.39 2.80 -6.41
N GLN A 136 1.34 2.56 -7.18
CA GLN A 136 1.21 2.96 -8.59
C GLN A 136 -0.15 3.59 -8.85
N GLY A 137 -0.29 4.21 -10.03
CA GLY A 137 -1.50 4.92 -10.42
C GLY A 137 -1.69 6.22 -9.65
N CYS A 138 -2.84 6.87 -9.86
CA CYS A 138 -3.11 8.24 -9.40
C CYS A 138 -4.15 8.33 -8.30
N GLU A 139 -4.34 7.23 -7.57
CA GLU A 139 -5.33 7.18 -6.52
C GLU A 139 -4.98 8.18 -5.41
N THR A 140 -5.94 9.06 -5.12
CA THR A 140 -5.86 10.04 -4.04
C THR A 140 -7.06 9.85 -3.15
N ILE A 141 -6.81 9.76 -1.85
CA ILE A 141 -7.83 9.69 -0.83
C ILE A 141 -8.16 11.13 -0.43
N GLU A 142 -9.41 11.56 -0.61
CA GLU A 142 -9.89 12.87 -0.18
C GLU A 142 -11.04 12.67 0.82
N TRP A 143 -11.17 13.56 1.80
CA TRP A 143 -12.27 13.49 2.76
C TRP A 143 -12.82 14.87 3.14
N ASP A 144 -14.12 14.88 3.45
CA ASP A 144 -14.83 16.03 3.96
C ASP A 144 -14.96 15.93 5.51
N PRO A 145 -14.31 16.79 6.29
CA PRO A 145 -14.37 16.74 7.75
C PRO A 145 -15.71 17.21 8.33
N ASP A 146 -16.55 17.86 7.52
CA ASP A 146 -17.91 18.24 7.93
C ASP A 146 -18.89 17.05 7.79
N ASN A 147 -18.45 15.93 7.20
CA ASN A 147 -19.24 14.70 7.14
C ASN A 147 -19.33 14.04 8.53
N PRO A 148 -20.53 13.98 9.15
CA PRO A 148 -20.71 13.40 10.48
C PRO A 148 -20.48 11.87 10.52
N GLU A 149 -20.50 11.20 9.37
CA GLU A 149 -20.28 9.75 9.24
C GLU A 149 -18.85 9.40 8.82
N LEU A 150 -17.94 10.38 8.75
CA LEU A 150 -16.57 10.15 8.26
C LEU A 150 -15.85 9.07 9.06
N GLY A 151 -15.96 9.09 10.39
CA GLY A 151 -15.33 8.08 11.25
C GLY A 151 -15.92 6.67 11.13
N LEU A 152 -17.11 6.54 10.51
CA LEU A 152 -17.75 5.24 10.22
C LEU A 152 -17.50 4.78 8.78
N SER A 153 -16.94 5.65 7.94
CA SER A 153 -16.61 5.34 6.56
C SER A 153 -15.39 4.42 6.46
N VAL A 154 -15.36 3.63 5.39
CA VAL A 154 -14.20 2.81 5.01
C VAL A 154 -13.80 3.19 3.58
N PHE A 155 -12.57 3.65 3.42
CA PHE A 155 -11.97 3.81 2.09
C PHE A 155 -11.40 2.46 1.64
N VAL A 156 -11.73 1.97 0.45
CA VAL A 156 -11.21 0.69 -0.05
C VAL A 156 -10.43 0.88 -1.33
N THR A 157 -9.20 0.37 -1.34
CA THR A 157 -8.24 0.44 -2.46
C THR A 157 -7.74 -0.96 -2.81
N ARG A 158 -7.24 -1.12 -4.04
CA ARG A 158 -6.61 -2.34 -4.55
C ARG A 158 -5.12 -2.11 -4.72
N TYR A 159 -4.33 -3.06 -4.22
CA TYR A 159 -2.88 -3.06 -4.32
C TYR A 159 -2.38 -4.34 -4.99
N ASP A 160 -2.15 -4.27 -6.30
CA ASP A 160 -1.79 -5.43 -7.13
C ASP A 160 -0.27 -5.70 -7.17
N MET A 161 0.55 -4.80 -6.63
CA MET A 161 2.01 -4.94 -6.66
C MET A 161 2.58 -5.79 -5.53
N GLY A 162 1.77 -6.13 -4.53
CA GLY A 162 2.21 -6.84 -3.35
C GLY A 162 1.16 -7.78 -2.79
N ARG A 163 1.61 -8.71 -1.94
CA ARG A 163 0.74 -9.68 -1.28
C ARG A 163 0.24 -9.19 0.08
N ASN A 164 0.67 -8.02 0.53
CA ASN A 164 0.26 -7.40 1.78
C ASN A 164 0.32 -5.88 1.59
N PRO A 165 -0.31 -5.08 2.46
CA PRO A 165 -0.21 -3.63 2.39
C PRO A 165 1.24 -3.19 2.48
N SER A 166 1.63 -2.22 1.64
CA SER A 166 2.93 -1.57 1.71
C SER A 166 3.00 -0.55 2.86
N GLU A 167 4.20 -0.07 3.20
CA GLU A 167 4.39 0.99 4.19
C GLU A 167 3.57 2.26 3.91
N ILE A 168 3.28 2.56 2.65
CA ILE A 168 2.46 3.73 2.26
C ILE A 168 1.01 3.56 2.67
N HIS A 169 0.46 2.34 2.60
CA HIS A 169 -0.90 2.06 3.09
C HIS A 169 -0.99 2.25 4.61
N PHE A 170 0.02 1.78 5.36
CA PHE A 170 0.08 2.00 6.80
C PHE A 170 0.19 3.49 7.13
N LEU A 171 1.04 4.23 6.41
CA LEU A 171 1.19 5.68 6.55
C LEU A 171 -0.11 6.43 6.22
N ALA A 172 -0.83 6.01 5.18
CA ALA A 172 -2.14 6.56 4.86
C ALA A 172 -3.11 6.33 6.03
N SER A 173 -3.26 5.07 6.47
CA SER A 173 -4.21 4.72 7.54
C SER A 173 -3.95 5.42 8.88
N SER A 174 -2.71 5.87 9.16
CA SER A 174 -2.38 6.61 10.37
C SER A 174 -2.76 8.09 10.32
N ARG A 175 -3.04 8.61 9.12
CA ARG A 175 -3.38 10.01 8.86
C ARG A 175 -4.83 10.22 8.48
N LEU A 176 -5.53 9.17 8.07
CA LEU A 176 -6.93 9.23 7.70
C LEU A 176 -7.83 9.31 8.95
N PRO A 177 -8.89 10.13 8.92
CA PRO A 177 -9.92 10.17 9.97
C PRO A 177 -10.97 9.05 9.83
N MET A 178 -10.76 8.12 8.91
CA MET A 178 -11.66 7.01 8.56
C MET A 178 -10.86 5.71 8.44
N SER A 179 -11.56 4.58 8.41
CA SER A 179 -10.90 3.28 8.22
C SER A 179 -10.50 3.07 6.76
N MET A 180 -9.56 2.16 6.52
CA MET A 180 -9.12 1.77 5.18
C MET A 180 -9.16 0.25 5.00
N GLY A 181 -9.55 -0.22 3.83
CA GLY A 181 -9.41 -1.61 3.41
C GLY A 181 -8.45 -1.69 2.23
N VAL A 182 -7.41 -2.53 2.32
CA VAL A 182 -6.47 -2.74 1.21
C VAL A 182 -6.65 -4.13 0.66
N ILE A 183 -7.01 -4.24 -0.62
CA ILE A 183 -7.19 -5.53 -1.29
C ILE A 183 -5.84 -5.95 -1.90
N THR A 184 -5.38 -7.16 -1.59
CA THR A 184 -4.15 -7.77 -2.14
C THR A 184 -4.44 -9.20 -2.60
N GLY A 185 -4.68 -9.37 -3.91
CA GLY A 185 -5.28 -10.59 -4.44
C GLY A 185 -6.69 -10.79 -3.86
N ASP A 186 -6.98 -11.96 -3.30
CA ASP A 186 -8.31 -12.29 -2.78
C ASP A 186 -8.47 -12.00 -1.27
N LEU A 187 -7.54 -11.27 -0.66
CA LEU A 187 -7.66 -10.81 0.73
C LEU A 187 -7.85 -9.30 0.81
N ILE A 188 -8.69 -8.88 1.75
CA ILE A 188 -8.77 -7.50 2.20
C ILE A 188 -8.15 -7.36 3.60
N TRP A 189 -7.36 -6.32 3.76
CA TRP A 189 -6.69 -5.96 5.02
C TRP A 189 -7.42 -4.77 5.64
N PRO A 190 -8.16 -4.97 6.74
CA PRO A 190 -8.75 -3.87 7.49
C PRO A 190 -7.63 -3.08 8.18
N MET A 191 -7.62 -1.77 8.01
CA MET A 191 -6.59 -0.87 8.51
C MET A 191 -7.19 0.37 9.17
N ALA A 192 -6.62 0.77 10.30
CA ALA A 192 -6.99 1.99 11.01
C ALA A 192 -5.84 2.46 11.91
N GLY A 193 -5.59 3.76 11.95
CA GLY A 193 -4.64 4.37 12.87
C GLY A 193 -3.18 3.91 12.68
N GLY A 194 -2.81 3.44 11.48
CA GLY A 194 -1.49 2.90 11.22
C GLY A 194 -1.32 1.42 11.56
N PHE A 195 -2.41 0.70 11.82
CA PHE A 195 -2.40 -0.73 12.16
C PHE A 195 -3.31 -1.51 11.23
N THR A 196 -3.13 -2.83 11.17
CA THR A 196 -4.03 -3.74 10.47
C THR A 196 -4.54 -4.83 11.41
N ALA A 197 -5.78 -5.27 11.20
CA ALA A 197 -6.28 -6.53 11.75
C ALA A 197 -5.81 -7.72 10.90
N GLY A 198 -6.15 -8.94 11.31
CA GLY A 198 -5.94 -10.10 10.44
C GLY A 198 -6.72 -9.93 9.13
N PRO A 199 -6.14 -10.29 7.96
CA PRO A 199 -6.83 -10.19 6.69
C PRO A 199 -7.99 -11.18 6.62
N VAL A 200 -9.01 -10.82 5.85
CA VAL A 200 -10.16 -11.68 5.56
C VAL A 200 -10.33 -11.85 4.05
N PRO A 201 -11.01 -12.90 3.56
CA PRO A 201 -11.32 -13.01 2.14
C PRO A 201 -12.08 -11.78 1.64
N ALA A 202 -11.64 -11.20 0.52
CA ALA A 202 -12.25 -10.00 -0.06
C ALA A 202 -13.73 -10.22 -0.41
N ALA A 203 -14.06 -11.43 -0.89
CA ALA A 203 -15.43 -11.83 -1.20
C ALA A 203 -16.36 -11.80 0.03
N GLU A 204 -15.85 -12.10 1.22
CA GLU A 204 -16.63 -12.02 2.47
C GLU A 204 -16.91 -10.57 2.90
N ALA A 205 -16.07 -9.63 2.45
CA ALA A 205 -16.26 -8.20 2.64
C ALA A 205 -17.04 -7.51 1.50
N GLY A 206 -17.49 -8.28 0.49
CA GLY A 206 -18.29 -7.77 -0.63
C GLY A 206 -17.49 -7.23 -1.83
N TYR A 207 -16.23 -7.66 -2.00
CA TYR A 207 -15.33 -7.23 -3.08
C TYR A 207 -14.87 -8.37 -4.00
#